data_AF-A0A519RPI3-F1
#
_entry.id   AF-A0A519RPI3-F1
#
_cell.length_a   1.000
_cell.length_b   1.000
_cell.length_c   1.000
_cell.angle_alpha   90.00
_cell.angle_beta   90.00
_cell.angle_gamma   90.00
#
_symmetry.space_group_name_H-M   'P 1'
#
loop_
_entity.id
_entity.type
_entity.pdbx_description
1 polymer ?
#
loop_
_entity_poly.entity_id
_entity_poly.type
_entity_poly.pdbx_seq_one_letter_code
_entity_poly.pdbx_strand_id
1 'polypeptide(L)' 'MSNSLLSTLHRSLITLSALHLGHGPRALVLASNQVTEADLNEHFAHWQRLQVVNQAHQARYEPSERTTASSPARAA' A
#
# COMPACT_ATOMS: atom_id res chain seq x y z
N MET A 1 -5.59 -16.63 -16.12
CA MET A 1 -6.11 -16.59 -14.73
C MET A 1 -6.90 -15.31 -14.56
N SER A 2 -8.11 -15.45 -14.02
CA SER A 2 -9.21 -14.50 -14.18
C SER A 2 -9.09 -13.29 -13.24
N ASN A 3 -8.53 -12.18 -13.72
CA ASN A 3 -8.67 -10.85 -13.08
C ASN A 3 -10.09 -10.27 -13.22
N SER A 4 -11.07 -11.11 -13.58
CA SER A 4 -12.46 -10.74 -13.89
C SER A 4 -13.32 -10.44 -12.65
N LEU A 5 -12.81 -10.65 -11.44
CA LEU A 5 -13.53 -10.37 -10.19
C LEU A 5 -13.31 -8.95 -9.66
N LEU A 6 -12.21 -8.30 -10.05
CA LEU A 6 -11.89 -6.96 -9.56
C LEU A 6 -12.44 -5.90 -10.52
N SER A 7 -13.07 -4.86 -9.97
CA SER A 7 -13.45 -3.70 -10.78
C SER A 7 -12.21 -2.94 -11.27
N THR A 8 -12.37 -2.12 -12.30
CA THR A 8 -11.30 -1.29 -12.85
C THR A 8 -10.64 -0.41 -11.79
N LEU A 9 -11.43 0.16 -10.87
CA LEU A 9 -10.91 0.89 -9.71
C LEU A 9 -9.90 0.06 -8.91
N HIS A 10 -10.26 -1.16 -8.50
CA HIS A 10 -9.37 -2.00 -7.70
C HIS A 10 -8.08 -2.33 -8.44
N ARG A 11 -8.18 -2.67 -9.74
CA ARG A 11 -7.01 -2.98 -10.56
C ARG A 11 -6.10 -1.76 -10.73
N SER A 12 -6.66 -0.56 -10.88
CA SER A 12 -5.90 0.68 -10.94
C SER A 12 -5.22 1.00 -9.62
N LEU A 13 -5.88 0.81 -8.46
CA LEU A 13 -5.26 1.03 -7.16
C LEU A 13 -4.09 0.06 -6.89
N ILE A 14 -4.25 -1.21 -7.26
CA ILE A 14 -3.18 -2.22 -7.17
C ILE A 14 -2.02 -1.83 -8.08
N THR A 15 -2.31 -1.46 -9.34
CA THR A 15 -1.30 -1.05 -10.32
C THR A 15 -0.54 0.18 -9.85
N LEU A 16 -1.23 1.23 -9.37
CA LEU A 16 -0.59 2.43 -8.83
C LEU A 16 0.33 2.11 -7.65
N SER A 17 -0.10 1.23 -6.75
CA SER A 17 0.72 0.80 -5.61
C SER A 17 1.93 -0.01 -6.08
N ALA A 18 1.77 -0.92 -7.04
CA ALA A 18 2.86 -1.72 -7.59
C ALA A 18 3.92 -0.85 -8.29
N LEU A 19 3.47 0.16 -9.05
CA LEU A 19 4.35 1.14 -9.69
C LEU A 19 5.08 2.00 -8.66
N HIS A 20 4.40 2.42 -7.60
CA HIS A 20 5.00 3.22 -6.53
C HIS A 20 6.10 2.46 -5.78
N LEU A 21 5.92 1.15 -5.57
CA LEU A 21 6.90 0.28 -4.92
C LEU A 21 8.02 -0.22 -5.86
N GLY A 22 7.98 0.13 -7.14
CA GLY A 22 9.01 -0.25 -8.11
C GLY A 22 8.98 -1.71 -8.54
N HIS A 23 7.83 -2.39 -8.53
CA HIS A 23 7.70 -3.81 -8.86
C HIS A 23 8.01 -4.19 -10.33
N GLY A 24 8.39 -3.24 -11.18
CA GLY A 24 8.89 -3.53 -12.51
C GLY A 24 8.60 -2.45 -13.56
N PRO A 25 8.88 -2.75 -14.84
CA PRO A 25 8.62 -1.83 -15.94
C PRO A 25 7.14 -1.49 -16.07
N ARG A 26 6.84 -0.20 -16.20
CA ARG A 26 5.47 0.33 -16.21
C ARG A 26 4.53 -0.43 -17.14
N ALA A 27 4.92 -0.57 -18.41
CA ALA A 27 4.10 -1.24 -19.43
C ALA A 27 3.71 -2.68 -19.06
N LEU A 28 4.60 -3.42 -18.41
CA LEU A 28 4.35 -4.80 -18.00
C LEU A 28 3.32 -4.83 -16.86
N VAL A 29 3.48 -3.96 -15.85
CA VAL A 29 2.56 -3.88 -14.71
C VAL A 29 1.15 -3.51 -15.16
N LEU A 30 1.01 -2.57 -16.11
CA LEU A 30 -0.29 -2.21 -16.70
C LEU A 30 -0.93 -3.40 -17.43
N ALA A 31 -0.17 -4.08 -18.29
CA ALA A 31 -0.67 -5.22 -19.06
C ALA A 31 -1.10 -6.39 -18.16
N SER A 32 -0.31 -6.71 -17.12
CA SER A 32 -0.64 -7.78 -16.16
C SER A 32 -1.92 -7.50 -15.37
N ASN A 33 -2.21 -6.22 -15.10
CA ASN A 33 -3.40 -5.81 -14.36
C ASN A 33 -4.57 -5.41 -15.26
N GLN A 34 -4.41 -5.48 -16.59
CA GLN A 34 -5.45 -5.12 -17.57
C GLN A 34 -6.00 -3.71 -17.35
N VAL A 35 -5.11 -2.74 -17.12
CA VAL A 35 -5.46 -1.32 -16.95
C VAL A 35 -4.68 -0.44 -17.92
N THR A 36 -5.30 0.66 -18.32
CA THR A 36 -4.70 1.67 -19.20
C THR A 36 -4.14 2.83 -18.39
N GLU A 37 -3.34 3.68 -19.04
CA GLU A 37 -2.87 4.94 -18.45
C GLU A 37 -4.03 5.88 -18.07
N ALA A 38 -5.12 5.86 -18.85
CA ALA A 38 -6.31 6.67 -18.56
C ALA A 38 -6.98 6.22 -17.25
N ASP A 39 -7.13 4.91 -17.05
CA ASP A 39 -7.71 4.35 -15.82
C ASP A 39 -6.88 4.68 -14.58
N LEU A 40 -5.54 4.73 -14.73
CA LEU A 40 -4.64 5.15 -13.65
C LEU A 40 -4.83 6.62 -13.32
N ASN A 41 -4.91 7.47 -14.35
CA ASN A 41 -5.08 8.91 -14.16
C ASN A 41 -6.43 9.23 -13.51
N GLU A 42 -7.51 8.56 -13.93
CA GLU A 42 -8.85 8.72 -13.35
C GLU A 42 -8.88 8.40 -11.86
N HIS A 43 -8.16 7.34 -11.45
CA HIS A 43 -8.20 6.84 -10.08
C HIS A 43 -7.02 7.31 -9.21
N PHE A 44 -6.12 8.13 -9.76
CA PHE A 44 -4.92 8.59 -9.06
C PHE A 44 -5.24 9.38 -7.79
N ALA A 45 -6.22 10.29 -7.86
CA ALA A 45 -6.64 11.07 -6.70
C ALA A 45 -7.25 10.20 -5.59
N HIS A 46 -7.84 9.06 -5.93
CA HIS A 46 -8.37 8.10 -4.95
C HIS A 46 -7.22 7.38 -4.25
N TRP A 47 -6.23 6.91 -5.03
CA TRP A 47 -5.02 6.29 -4.50
C TRP A 47 -4.24 7.22 -3.57
N GLN A 48 -4.08 8.50 -3.93
CA GLN A 48 -3.38 9.48 -3.08
C GLN A 48 -4.05 9.66 -1.70
N ARG A 49 -5.38 9.67 -1.64
CA ARG A 49 -6.11 9.74 -0.36
C ARG A 49 -5.84 8.52 0.51
N LEU A 50 -5.76 7.33 -0.09
CA LEU A 50 -5.43 6.10 0.62
C LEU A 50 -4.01 6.12 1.20
N GLN A 51 -3.05 6.75 0.51
CA GLN A 51 -1.68 6.90 1.04
C GLN A 51 -1.65 7.72 2.33
N VAL A 52 -2.41 8.82 2.40
CA VAL A 52 -2.49 9.66 3.62
C VAL A 52 -3.08 8.86 4.79
N VAL A 53 -4.13 8.07 4.54
CA VAL A 53 -4.73 7.21 5.57
C VAL A 53 -3.73 6.13 6.03
N ASN A 54 -3.05 5.47 5.08
CA ASN A 54 -2.06 4.44 5.41
C ASN A 54 -0.92 5.02 6.26
N GLN A 55 -0.38 6.18 5.88
CA GLN A 55 0.68 6.86 6.64
C GLN A 55 0.20 7.25 8.05
N ALA A 56 -1.02 7.75 8.19
CA ALA A 56 -1.60 8.07 9.49
C ALA A 56 -1.81 6.81 10.37
N HIS A 57 -2.15 5.68 9.76
CA HIS A 57 -2.25 4.40 10.46
C HIS A 57 -0.88 3.85 10.88
N GLN A 58 0.13 3.92 10.02
CA GLN A 58 1.50 3.50 10.36
C GLN A 58 2.08 4.33 11.50
N ALA A 59 1.90 5.66 11.49
CA ALA A 59 2.34 6.55 12.56
C ALA A 59 1.69 6.23 13.93
N ARG A 60 0.49 5.63 13.93
CA ARG A 60 -0.19 5.19 15.16
C ARG A 60 0.26 3.80 15.63
N TYR A 61 0.85 3.01 14.74
CA TYR A 61 1.21 1.61 15.01
C TYR A 61 2.71 1.39 15.23
N GLU A 62 3.56 2.42 15.11
CA GLU A 62 4.92 2.40 15.64
C GLU A 62 4.85 2.02 17.13
N PRO A 63 5.16 0.77 17.50
CA PRO A 63 5.26 0.41 18.90
C PRO A 63 6.46 1.19 19.39
N SER A 64 6.34 1.90 20.50
CA SER A 64 7.51 2.46 21.16
C SER A 64 8.45 1.31 21.54
N GLU A 65 9.37 0.94 20.67
CA GLU A 65 10.54 0.13 20.96
C GLU A 65 11.49 0.96 21.82
N ARG A 66 11.07 1.18 23.06
CA ARG A 66 11.90 1.50 24.21
C ARG A 66 11.01 1.45 25.44
N THR A 67 11.00 0.31 26.12
CA THR A 67 11.23 0.19 27.57
C THR A 67 10.97 -1.27 27.99
N THR A 68 11.85 -2.18 27.58
CA THR A 68 12.01 -3.49 28.21
C THR A 68 13.45 -3.62 28.70
N ALA A 69 13.82 -2.82 29.70
CA ALA A 69 14.99 -3.07 30.52
C ALA A 69 14.92 -2.31 31.86
N SER A 70 13.89 -2.59 32.65
CA SER A 70 13.98 -2.46 34.12
C SER A 70 12.84 -3.23 34.76
N SER A 71 13.00 -4.55 34.84
CA SER A 71 12.38 -5.30 35.92
C SER A 71 13.00 -4.86 37.24
N PRO A 72 12.25 -4.35 38.23
CA PRO A 72 12.77 -4.34 39.59
C PRO A 72 12.81 -5.81 40.03
N ALA A 73 14.02 -6.34 40.17
CA ALA A 73 14.26 -7.62 40.81
C ALA A 73 13.69 -7.55 42.23
N ARG A 74 12.60 -8.29 42.46
CA ARG A 74 12.05 -8.58 43.78
C ARG A 74 12.60 -9.94 44.22
N ALA A 75 13.57 -9.92 45.14
CA ALA A 75 13.97 -10.97 46.10
C ALA A 75 15.39 -10.59 46.58
N ALA A 76 15.75 -10.56 47.87
CA ALA A 76 15.24 -11.27 49.05
C ALA A 76 15.36 -10.39 50.30
#